data_AF-A0A849MMQ9-F1
#
_entry.id   AF-A0A849MMQ9-F1
#
_cell.length_a   1.000
_cell.length_b   1.000
_cell.length_c   1.000
_cell.angle_alpha   90.00
_cell.angle_beta   90.00
_cell.angle_gamma   90.00
#
_symmetry.space_group_name_H-M   'P 1'
#
loop_
_entity.id
_entity.type
_entity.pdbx_description
1 polymer ?
#
loop_
_entity_poly.entity_id
_entity_poly.type
_entity_poly.pdbx_seq_one_letter_code
_entity_poly.pdbx_strand_id
1 'polypeptide(L)'
;MIPTNVMPFPEIQYSMRCGVCPSCGKTDGFVNLGKEHWFICRDHKSKWFVGVNLFEGWENQTVAQTECIDLMLSKYKEVVPLRTIDEEHKVGANAI
;
A
#
# COMPACT_ATOMS: atom_id res chain seq x y z
N MET A 1 9.29 16.54 6.71
CA MET A 1 10.11 15.36 7.03
C MET A 1 9.49 14.17 6.31
N ILE A 2 10.22 13.52 5.41
CA ILE A 2 9.74 12.31 4.73
C ILE A 2 9.83 11.19 5.78
N PRO A 3 8.76 10.42 6.05
CA PRO A 3 8.87 9.28 6.95
C PRO A 3 9.89 8.31 6.35
N THR A 4 11.02 8.12 7.02
CA THR A 4 12.10 7.20 6.60
C THR A 4 11.69 5.73 6.70
N ASN A 5 10.53 5.47 7.32
CA ASN A 5 10.01 4.13 7.56
C ASN A 5 9.17 3.58 6.40
N VAL A 6 9.00 4.36 5.32
CA VAL A 6 8.37 3.86 4.09
C VAL A 6 9.39 2.95 3.42
N MET A 7 9.12 1.65 3.43
CA MET A 7 10.00 0.69 2.78
C MET A 7 9.84 0.87 1.26
N PRO A 8 10.91 1.26 0.54
CA PRO A 8 10.87 1.34 -0.90
C PRO A 8 10.63 -0.07 -1.45
N PHE A 9 10.10 -0.16 -2.66
CA PHE A 9 9.67 -1.42 -3.26
C PHE A 9 10.76 -1.94 -4.22
N PRO A 10 11.69 -2.85 -3.82
CA PRO A 10 12.72 -3.37 -4.72
C PRO A 10 12.26 -4.55 -5.60
N GLU A 11 11.12 -5.21 -5.32
CA GLU A 11 10.77 -6.48 -5.97
C GLU A 11 9.37 -6.49 -6.59
N ILE A 12 9.38 -6.39 -7.91
CA ILE A 12 8.29 -6.13 -8.87
C ILE A 12 7.18 -7.20 -8.93
N GLN A 13 7.19 -8.26 -8.12
CA GLN A 13 6.22 -9.36 -8.27
C GLN A 13 4.89 -9.22 -7.50
N TYR A 14 4.71 -8.19 -6.67
CA TYR A 14 3.52 -8.04 -5.82
C TYR A 14 2.66 -6.79 -6.04
N SER A 15 3.07 -5.85 -6.90
CA SER A 15 2.27 -4.64 -7.20
C SER A 15 0.90 -4.97 -7.79
N MET A 16 0.77 -6.05 -8.57
CA MET A 16 -0.53 -6.53 -9.09
C MET A 16 -1.47 -6.99 -7.97
N ARG A 17 -0.94 -7.56 -6.87
CA ARG A 17 -1.76 -8.10 -5.75
C ARG A 17 -2.09 -7.05 -4.70
N CYS A 18 -1.15 -6.15 -4.41
CA CYS A 18 -1.29 -5.14 -3.36
C CYS A 18 -2.06 -3.89 -3.84
N GLY A 19 -2.18 -3.72 -5.16
CA GLY A 19 -2.88 -2.61 -5.78
C GLY A 19 -2.10 -1.29 -5.74
N VAL A 20 -2.64 -0.31 -6.44
CA VAL A 20 -2.05 1.03 -6.60
C VAL A 20 -3.06 2.13 -6.29
N CYS A 21 -2.58 3.37 -6.14
CA CYS A 21 -3.45 4.51 -5.90
C CYS A 21 -4.50 4.65 -7.00
N PRO A 22 -5.80 4.75 -6.67
CA PRO A 22 -6.86 4.86 -7.68
C PRO A 22 -6.83 6.20 -8.44
N SER A 23 -6.15 7.22 -7.91
CA SER A 23 -6.06 8.54 -8.55
C SER A 23 -4.94 8.64 -9.59
N CYS A 24 -3.84 7.91 -9.42
CA CYS A 24 -2.67 8.05 -10.31
C CYS A 24 -1.99 6.75 -10.73
N GLY A 25 -2.46 5.60 -10.27
CA GLY A 25 -1.88 4.30 -10.61
C GLY A 25 -0.48 4.04 -10.01
N LYS A 26 -0.01 4.88 -9.08
CA LYS A 26 1.32 4.75 -8.45
C LYS A 26 1.21 4.28 -6.99
N THR A 27 2.34 3.86 -6.43
CA THR A 27 2.52 3.63 -5.00
C THR A 27 3.89 4.16 -4.57
N ASP A 28 3.97 4.69 -3.35
CA ASP A 28 5.23 5.09 -2.71
C ASP A 28 5.85 3.97 -1.86
N GLY A 29 5.25 2.78 -1.83
CA GLY A 29 5.62 1.67 -0.96
C GLY A 29 4.65 1.49 0.21
N PHE A 30 5.14 0.86 1.27
CA PHE A 30 4.32 0.52 2.44
C PHE A 30 5.01 0.84 3.76
N VAL A 31 4.20 0.84 4.82
CA VAL A 31 4.62 0.91 6.21
C VAL A 31 3.96 -0.21 7.01
N ASN A 32 4.62 -0.62 8.09
CA ASN A 32 4.09 -1.57 9.05
C ASN A 32 3.49 -0.83 10.24
N LEU A 33 2.26 -1.16 10.63
CA LEU A 33 1.68 -0.75 11.91
C LEU A 33 1.51 -2.01 12.76
N GLY A 34 2.57 -2.36 13.50
CA GLY A 34 2.70 -3.72 14.02
C GLY A 34 2.63 -4.72 12.86
N LYS A 35 1.74 -5.72 12.99
CA LYS A 35 1.57 -6.79 11.99
C LYS A 35 0.78 -6.36 10.75
N GLU A 36 0.20 -5.16 10.73
CA GLU A 36 -0.59 -4.66 9.61
C GLU A 36 0.28 -3.99 8.56
N HIS A 37 -0.05 -4.22 7.28
CA HIS A 37 0.67 -3.66 6.15
C HIS A 37 -0.18 -2.67 5.38
N TRP A 38 0.28 -1.43 5.35
CA TRP A 38 -0.42 -0.30 4.77
C TRP A 38 0.40 0.30 3.65
N PHE A 39 -0.13 0.28 2.43
CA PHE A 39 0.46 0.99 1.30
C PHE A 39 -0.02 2.43 1.26
N ILE A 40 0.81 3.31 0.70
CA ILE A 40 0.51 4.73 0.61
C ILE A 40 0.78 5.32 -0.77
N CYS A 41 0.09 6.42 -1.05
CA CYS A 41 0.45 7.38 -2.07
C CYS A 41 0.49 8.78 -1.43
N ARG A 42 1.68 9.37 -1.44
CA ARG A 42 1.98 10.69 -0.86
C ARG A 42 1.34 11.82 -1.65
N ASP A 43 1.36 11.71 -2.98
CA ASP A 43 0.78 12.72 -3.87
C ASP A 43 -0.71 12.96 -3.59
N HIS A 44 -1.46 11.88 -3.37
CA HIS A 44 -2.91 11.93 -3.14
C HIS A 44 -3.30 11.76 -1.66
N LYS A 45 -2.32 11.66 -0.76
CA LYS A 45 -2.50 11.35 0.67
C LYS A 45 -3.50 10.21 0.89
N SER A 46 -3.34 9.12 0.14
CA SER A 46 -4.20 7.94 0.22
C SER A 46 -3.44 6.75 0.81
N LYS A 47 -4.14 5.93 1.59
CA LYS A 47 -3.62 4.69 2.17
C LYS A 47 -4.57 3.54 1.88
N TRP A 48 -4.06 2.32 1.81
CA TRP A 48 -4.89 1.13 1.70
C TRP A 48 -4.26 -0.04 2.44
N PHE A 49 -5.13 -0.81 3.10
CA PHE A 49 -4.78 -2.01 3.81
C PHE A 49 -4.57 -3.17 2.83
N VAL A 50 -3.48 -3.92 3.02
CA VAL A 50 -3.14 -5.05 2.14
C VAL A 50 -3.21 -6.39 2.89
N GLY A 51 -2.98 -6.39 4.20
CA GLY A 51 -3.14 -7.58 5.03
C GLY A 51 -2.35 -7.55 6.32
N VAL A 52 -2.37 -8.68 7.03
CA VAL A 52 -1.68 -8.89 8.31
C VAL A 52 -0.63 -10.00 8.13
N ASN A 53 0.57 -9.82 8.70
CA ASN A 53 1.68 -10.80 8.64
C ASN A 53 2.06 -11.22 7.21
N LEU A 54 1.98 -10.30 6.24
CA LEU A 54 2.36 -10.55 4.85
C LEU A 54 3.85 -10.30 4.59
N PHE A 55 4.45 -9.36 5.33
CA PHE A 55 5.84 -8.97 5.17
C PHE A 55 6.60 -9.06 6.49
N GLU A 56 7.88 -9.37 6.40
CA GLU A 56 8.80 -9.32 7.52
C GLU A 56 9.15 -7.86 7.89
N GLY A 57 9.85 -7.67 9.01
CA GLY A 57 10.38 -6.36 9.42
C GLY A 57 9.53 -5.59 10.44
N TRP A 58 8.31 -6.02 10.73
CA TRP A 58 7.54 -5.48 11.88
C TRP A 58 8.06 -5.99 13.23
N GLU A 59 8.75 -7.14 13.27
CA GLU A 59 9.24 -7.77 14.51
C GLU A 59 10.26 -6.91 15.26
N ASN A 60 11.05 -6.13 14.52
CA ASN A 60 12.06 -5.24 15.09
C ASN A 60 11.55 -3.78 15.22
N GLN A 61 10.26 -3.54 15.02
CA GLN A 61 9.67 -2.21 15.11
C GLN A 61 9.63 -1.72 16.56
N THR A 62 10.22 -0.55 16.80
CA THR A 62 10.18 0.12 18.11
C THR A 62 8.84 0.81 18.34
N VAL A 63 8.46 1.03 19.60
CA VAL A 63 7.24 1.77 19.98
C VAL A 63 7.21 3.16 19.35
N ALA A 64 8.33 3.89 19.37
CA ALA A 64 8.43 5.22 18.77
C ALA A 64 8.20 5.20 17.24
N GLN A 65 8.67 4.15 16.55
CA GLN A 65 8.38 3.98 15.12
C GLN A 65 6.90 3.72 14.88
N THR A 66 6.28 2.87 15.70
CA THR A 66 4.83 2.59 15.63
C THR A 66 4.01 3.86 15.81
N GLU A 67 4.29 4.65 16.84
CA GLU A 67 3.59 5.93 17.10
C GLU A 67 3.75 6.92 15.94
N CYS A 68 4.97 7.03 15.40
CA CYS A 68 5.23 7.90 14.25
C CYS A 68 4.48 7.44 13.00
N ILE A 69 4.35 6.12 12.79
CA ILE A 69 3.61 5.55 11.64
C ILE A 69 2.11 5.74 11.81
N ASP A 70 1.57 5.52 13.02
CA ASP A 70 0.15 5.74 13.31
C ASP A 70 -0.23 7.22 13.09
N LEU A 71 0.54 8.14 13.65
CA LEU A 71 0.36 9.58 13.44
C LEU A 71 0.49 9.97 11.97
N MET A 72 1.34 9.31 11.20
CA MET A 72 1.47 9.54 9.77
C MET A 72 0.23 9.03 9.02
N LEU A 73 -0.21 7.80 9.25
CA LEU A 73 -1.37 7.19 8.60
C LEU A 73 -2.68 7.89 8.95
N SER A 74 -2.79 8.54 10.11
CA SER A 74 -3.95 9.36 10.49
C SER A 74 -4.21 10.53 9.52
N LYS A 75 -3.18 10.97 8.79
CA LYS A 75 -3.25 12.08 7.82
C LYS A 75 -3.63 11.63 6.40
N TYR A 76 -3.75 10.32 6.19
CA TYR A 76 -4.04 9.72 4.89
C TYR A 76 -5.47 9.21 4.87
N LYS A 77 -6.16 9.45 3.75
CA LYS A 77 -7.50 8.92 3.52
C LYS A 77 -7.40 7.46 3.12
N GLU A 78 -8.18 6.61 3.76
CA GLU A 78 -8.31 5.22 3.35
C GLU A 78 -9.07 5.10 2.02
N VAL A 79 -8.56 4.28 1.09
CA VAL A 79 -9.12 4.09 -0.24
C VAL A 79 -9.13 2.61 -0.63
N VAL A 80 -9.99 2.27 -1.57
CA VAL A 80 -9.90 0.99 -2.30
C VAL A 80 -8.85 1.16 -3.40
N PRO A 81 -7.80 0.32 -3.45
CA PRO A 81 -6.77 0.44 -4.47
C PRO A 81 -7.25 -0.10 -5.82
N LEU A 82 -6.69 0.42 -6.90
CA LEU A 82 -6.86 -0.16 -8.23
C LEU A 82 -6.02 -1.44 -8.34
N ARG A 83 -6.63 -2.54 -8.80
CA ARG A 83 -5.95 -3.82 -9.02
C ARG A 83 -5.94 -4.12 -10.52
N THR A 84 -4.83 -4.60 -11.04
CA THR A 84 -4.65 -4.85 -12.48
C THR A 84 -5.29 -6.16 -12.97
N ILE A 85 -5.86 -6.98 -12.08
CA ILE A 85 -6.53 -8.25 -12.42
C ILE A 85 -7.98 -8.05 -12.92
N ASP A 86 -8.51 -6.83 -12.86
CA ASP A 86 -9.91 -6.55 -13.22
C ASP A 86 -10.13 -6.28 -14.72
N GLU A 87 -9.07 -6.14 -15.53
CA GLU A 87 -9.19 -5.84 -16.97
C GLU A 87 -9.24 -7.07 -17.88
N GLU A 88 -8.71 -8.23 -17.47
CA GLU A 88 -8.70 -9.42 -18.34
C GLU A 88 -10.08 -10.09 -18.48
N HIS A 89 -11.04 -9.83 -17.58
CA HIS A 89 -12.38 -10.42 -17.65
C HIS A 89 -13.43 -9.54 -18.36
N LYS A 90 -13.08 -8.34 -18.87
CA LYS A 90 -14.00 -7.50 -19.66
C LYS A 90 -13.68 -7.46 -21.15
N VAL A 91 -12.51 -7.95 -21.58
CA VAL A 91 -12.15 -8.13 -23.00
C VAL A 91 -12.54 -9.54 -23.46
N GLY A 92 -13.81 -9.89 -23.30
CA GLY A 92 -14.34 -11.20 -23.72
C GLY A 92 -15.86 -11.26 -23.92
N ALA A 93 -16.58 -10.19 -23.56
CA ALA A 93 -18.04 -10.14 -23.68
C ALA A 93 -18.53 -9.24 -24.84
N ASN A 94 -17.68 -8.94 -25.82
CA ASN A 94 -18.06 -8.27 -27.07
C ASN A 94 -17.22 -8.82 -28.24
N ALA A 95 -17.41 -10.09 -28.56
CA ALA A 95 -17.14 -10.62 -29.88
C ALA A 95 -17.99 -11.87 -30.11
N ILE A 96 -18.77 -11.80 -31.20
CA ILE A 96 -19.69 -12.79 -31.78
C ILE A 96 -21.11 -12.79 -31.18
#